data_AF-A0A1A2YTA6-F1
#
_entry.id   AF-A0A1A2YTA6-F1
#
_cell.length_a   1.000
_cell.length_b   1.000
_cell.length_c   1.000
_cell.angle_alpha   90.00
_cell.angle_beta   90.00
_cell.angle_gamma   90.00
#
_symmetry.space_group_name_H-M   'P 1'
#
loop_
_entity.id
_entity.type
_entity.pdbx_description
1 polymer ?
#
loop_
_entity_poly.entity_id
_entity_poly.type
_entity_poly.pdbx_seq_one_letter_code
_entity_poly.pdbx_strand_id
1 'polypeptide(L)'
;MGDTFRHAVISIAGGPLSEVIVDTGSHGLVVPPQDVNIATLGAPGPTGMLHYGNSVDYREETYTSYTAPVNLGNGIITKPTTVAVVTSLKVVQNGGPPITMPASEAPAFLGVGENTTGPIPSAVKALPDTLGQGVLLNQPGGYFEFGANPLPPGISVSGAPLATLDVTIGGNGQAPVTTTAPSAFIDSGVPFGWVPQDFLPSGQQGGAYVPAGDTITVSYNGTTLFTETVTGTAPELPMVVSNTDPFNTGGYPFTQGPIYLSYSPSGTGTMVFDT
;
A
#
# COMPACT_ATOMS: atom_id res chain seq x y z
N MET A 1 10.13 14.81 6.02
CA MET A 1 8.77 15.40 6.14
C MET A 1 7.91 14.39 6.87
N GLY A 2 7.03 14.81 7.78
CA GLY A 2 6.27 13.90 8.64
C GLY A 2 5.36 12.96 7.85
N ASP A 3 5.30 11.71 8.30
CA ASP A 3 4.70 10.52 7.68
C ASP A 3 3.16 10.49 7.68
N THR A 4 2.48 11.65 7.82
CA THR A 4 1.08 11.69 8.24
C THR A 4 0.05 11.59 7.10
N PHE A 5 0.45 11.74 5.83
CA PHE A 5 -0.53 11.92 4.74
C PHE A 5 -1.09 10.63 4.13
N ARG A 6 -0.60 9.46 4.55
CA ARG A 6 -1.18 8.15 4.19
C ARG A 6 -2.11 7.56 5.23
N HIS A 7 -2.42 8.30 6.28
CA HIS A 7 -3.24 7.82 7.39
C HIS A 7 -4.68 8.34 7.29
N ALA A 8 -5.65 7.49 7.60
CA ALA A 8 -7.06 7.84 7.73
C ALA A 8 -7.56 7.49 9.13
N VAL A 9 -8.60 8.18 9.60
CA VAL A 9 -9.27 7.84 10.86
C VAL A 9 -10.61 7.18 10.55
N ILE A 10 -10.80 5.97 11.06
CA ILE A 10 -12.02 5.17 10.85
C ILE A 10 -12.67 4.77 12.19
N SER A 11 -13.88 4.24 12.13
CA SER A 11 -14.53 3.54 13.26
C SER A 11 -15.25 2.29 12.75
N ILE A 12 -15.12 1.18 13.48
CA ILE A 12 -15.70 -0.11 13.11
C ILE A 12 -16.84 -0.43 14.06
N ALA A 13 -18.06 -0.64 13.53
CA ALA A 13 -19.27 -0.92 14.30
C ALA A 13 -19.50 0.03 15.50
N GLY A 14 -19.20 1.33 15.32
CA GLY A 14 -19.32 2.34 16.38
C GLY A 14 -18.32 2.20 17.53
N GLY A 15 -17.26 1.42 17.33
CA GLY A 15 -16.13 1.30 18.24
C GLY A 15 -15.25 2.56 18.29
N PRO A 16 -14.06 2.49 18.92
CA PRO A 16 -13.15 3.62 19.02
C PRO A 16 -12.76 4.16 17.63
N LEU A 17 -12.27 5.40 17.62
CA LEU A 17 -11.59 5.95 16.44
C LEU A 17 -10.21 5.31 16.35
N SER A 18 -9.86 4.82 15.16
CA SER A 18 -8.58 4.18 14.88
C SER A 18 -7.91 4.82 13.69
N GLU A 19 -6.62 5.09 13.83
CA GLU A 19 -5.77 5.54 12.73
C GLU A 19 -5.31 4.33 11.93
N VAL A 20 -5.51 4.36 10.62
CA VAL A 20 -5.16 3.27 9.70
C VAL A 20 -4.26 3.79 8.59
N ILE A 21 -3.33 2.97 8.14
CA ILE A 21 -2.55 3.21 6.94
C ILE A 21 -3.43 2.86 5.74
N VAL A 22 -3.69 3.84 4.87
CA VAL A 22 -4.34 3.60 3.57
C VAL A 22 -3.29 3.02 2.64
N ASP A 23 -3.48 1.75 2.30
CA ASP A 23 -2.47 0.91 1.67
C ASP A 23 -2.99 0.42 0.32
N THR A 24 -2.45 0.98 -0.77
CA THR A 24 -2.80 0.51 -2.11
C THR A 24 -2.14 -0.83 -2.43
N GLY A 25 -1.02 -1.20 -1.82
CA GLY A 25 -0.32 -2.47 -2.04
C GLY A 25 -1.01 -3.70 -1.45
N SER A 26 -2.00 -3.51 -0.55
CA SER A 26 -2.76 -4.62 0.05
C SER A 26 -4.27 -4.55 -0.18
N HIS A 27 -4.97 -5.61 0.24
CA HIS A 27 -6.42 -5.77 0.10
C HIS A 27 -7.06 -6.07 1.46
N GLY A 28 -8.06 -5.27 1.85
CA GLY A 28 -8.90 -5.56 3.01
C GLY A 28 -8.58 -4.71 4.26
N LEU A 29 -9.52 -4.65 5.20
CA LEU A 29 -9.36 -3.94 6.46
C LEU A 29 -8.82 -4.89 7.55
N VAL A 30 -7.63 -4.62 8.04
CA VAL A 30 -6.91 -5.41 9.04
C VAL A 30 -6.55 -4.50 10.20
N VAL A 31 -6.96 -4.87 11.41
CA VAL A 31 -6.79 -4.02 12.59
C VAL A 31 -6.35 -4.82 13.80
N PRO A 32 -5.53 -4.23 14.69
CA PRO A 32 -5.20 -4.83 15.97
C PRO A 32 -6.42 -4.87 16.91
N PRO A 33 -6.42 -5.71 17.96
CA PRO A 33 -7.60 -5.94 18.79
C PRO A 33 -8.10 -4.70 19.56
N GLN A 34 -7.25 -3.72 19.84
CA GLN A 34 -7.65 -2.48 20.52
C GLN A 34 -8.48 -1.51 19.66
N ASP A 35 -8.45 -1.68 18.34
CA ASP A 35 -9.12 -0.78 17.37
C ASP A 35 -10.60 -1.14 17.16
N VAL A 36 -11.07 -2.15 17.87
CA VAL A 36 -12.44 -2.64 17.77
C VAL A 36 -13.04 -2.88 19.15
N ASN A 37 -14.36 -2.78 19.22
CA ASN A 37 -15.11 -3.38 20.31
C ASN A 37 -15.65 -4.73 19.85
N ILE A 38 -15.00 -5.83 20.26
CA ILE A 38 -15.38 -7.20 19.85
C ILE A 38 -16.87 -7.50 20.09
N ALA A 39 -17.47 -6.91 21.14
CA ALA A 39 -18.88 -7.12 21.45
C ALA A 39 -19.84 -6.52 20.40
N THR A 40 -19.38 -5.62 19.53
CA THR A 40 -20.19 -4.98 18.48
C THR A 40 -19.93 -5.53 17.08
N LEU A 41 -18.91 -6.39 16.89
CA LEU A 41 -18.49 -6.90 15.58
C LEU A 41 -19.36 -8.05 15.02
N GLY A 42 -20.36 -8.51 15.79
CA GLY A 42 -21.15 -9.70 15.44
C GLY A 42 -20.44 -11.00 15.81
N ALA A 43 -20.89 -12.11 15.21
CA ALA A 43 -20.28 -13.42 15.45
C ALA A 43 -18.91 -13.53 14.76
N PRO A 44 -17.91 -14.20 15.39
CA PRO A 44 -16.63 -14.45 14.74
C PRO A 44 -16.80 -15.36 13.53
N GLY A 45 -16.17 -14.98 12.43
CA GLY A 45 -16.08 -15.75 11.19
C GLY A 45 -14.82 -16.64 11.14
N PRO A 46 -14.40 -17.04 9.93
CA PRO A 46 -13.18 -17.81 9.72
C PRO A 46 -11.92 -17.09 10.20
N THR A 47 -10.92 -17.87 10.56
CA THR A 47 -9.55 -17.40 10.81
C THR A 47 -8.71 -17.51 9.54
N GLY A 48 -7.65 -16.70 9.46
CA GLY A 48 -6.70 -16.73 8.36
C GLY A 48 -5.37 -16.13 8.76
N MET A 49 -4.47 -16.03 7.78
CA MET A 49 -3.13 -15.46 7.97
C MET A 49 -2.79 -14.55 6.79
N LEU A 50 -2.15 -13.43 7.09
CA LEU A 50 -1.67 -12.43 6.14
C LEU A 50 -0.16 -12.30 6.27
N HIS A 51 0.49 -12.02 5.16
CA HIS A 51 1.94 -11.78 5.09
C HIS A 51 2.16 -10.41 4.46
N TYR A 52 2.95 -9.58 5.14
CA TYR A 52 3.33 -8.27 4.65
C TYR A 52 4.83 -8.07 4.77
N GLY A 53 5.43 -7.37 3.81
CA GLY A 53 6.87 -7.13 3.75
C GLY A 53 7.50 -7.78 2.53
N ASN A 54 8.79 -8.05 2.61
CA ASN A 54 9.61 -8.66 1.55
C ASN A 54 10.22 -9.98 2.04
N SER A 55 11.07 -10.60 1.21
CA SER A 55 11.67 -11.91 1.48
C SER A 55 12.51 -12.01 2.76
N VAL A 56 13.03 -10.90 3.30
CA VAL A 56 13.92 -10.89 4.47
C VAL A 56 13.36 -10.10 5.66
N ASP A 57 12.48 -9.14 5.42
CA ASP A 57 11.79 -8.35 6.42
C ASP A 57 10.28 -8.46 6.20
N TYR A 58 9.61 -9.29 7.00
CA TYR A 58 8.17 -9.50 6.90
C TYR A 58 7.49 -9.74 8.24
N ARG A 59 6.17 -9.57 8.25
CA ARG A 59 5.29 -9.91 9.36
C ARG A 59 4.24 -10.91 8.92
N GLU A 60 3.93 -11.83 9.82
CA GLU A 60 2.81 -12.77 9.72
C GLU A 60 1.74 -12.37 10.73
N GLU A 61 0.55 -12.07 10.24
CA GLU A 61 -0.60 -11.68 11.05
C GLU A 61 -1.68 -12.76 10.93
N THR A 62 -1.90 -13.52 12.00
CA THR A 62 -3.08 -14.39 12.09
C THR A 62 -4.25 -13.54 12.55
N TYR A 63 -5.43 -13.73 11.95
CA TYR A 63 -6.62 -12.95 12.28
C TYR A 63 -7.86 -13.84 12.46
N THR A 64 -8.86 -13.27 13.13
CA THR A 64 -10.25 -13.73 13.07
C THR A 64 -11.06 -12.68 12.30
N SER A 65 -11.86 -13.13 11.32
CA SER A 65 -12.71 -12.22 10.56
C SER A 65 -14.04 -11.95 11.28
N TYR A 66 -14.59 -10.77 11.05
CA TYR A 66 -15.91 -10.34 11.51
C TYR A 66 -16.65 -9.63 10.38
N THR A 67 -17.97 -9.50 10.48
CA THR A 67 -18.78 -8.76 9.50
C THR A 67 -19.43 -7.57 10.18
N ALA A 68 -18.97 -6.36 9.86
CA ALA A 68 -19.35 -5.14 10.53
C ALA A 68 -19.40 -3.94 9.56
N PRO A 69 -20.24 -2.93 9.80
CA PRO A 69 -20.15 -1.67 9.07
C PRO A 69 -18.90 -0.89 9.52
N VAL A 70 -18.28 -0.19 8.58
CA VAL A 70 -17.10 0.66 8.81
C VAL A 70 -17.44 2.08 8.43
N ASN A 71 -17.22 3.03 9.34
CA ASN A 71 -17.24 4.46 9.05
C ASN A 71 -15.84 4.87 8.60
N LEU A 72 -15.68 5.20 7.32
CA LEU A 72 -14.41 5.61 6.71
C LEU A 72 -14.11 7.11 6.89
N GLY A 73 -14.84 7.78 7.78
CA GLY A 73 -14.72 9.21 8.06
C GLY A 73 -15.98 9.98 7.65
N ASN A 74 -16.26 11.09 8.34
CA ASN A 74 -17.36 12.02 8.01
C ASN A 74 -18.76 11.39 7.87
N GLY A 75 -18.99 10.20 8.44
CA GLY A 75 -20.27 9.48 8.32
C GLY A 75 -20.44 8.69 7.02
N ILE A 76 -19.35 8.51 6.26
CA ILE A 76 -19.32 7.65 5.07
C ILE A 76 -19.21 6.21 5.54
N ILE A 77 -20.36 5.52 5.62
CA ILE A 77 -20.48 4.21 6.25
C ILE A 77 -20.70 3.13 5.17
N THR A 78 -19.93 2.05 5.26
CA THR A 78 -20.09 0.88 4.41
C THR A 78 -21.34 0.08 4.78
N LYS A 79 -21.87 -0.70 3.83
CA LYS A 79 -22.63 -1.90 4.19
C LYS A 79 -21.73 -2.82 5.05
N PRO A 80 -22.30 -3.74 5.86
CA PRO A 80 -21.48 -4.69 6.60
C PRO A 80 -20.48 -5.40 5.67
N THR A 81 -19.21 -5.34 6.04
CA THR A 81 -18.07 -5.86 5.27
C THR A 81 -17.15 -6.65 6.19
N THR A 82 -16.23 -7.39 5.60
CA THR A 82 -15.27 -8.19 6.35
C THR A 82 -14.21 -7.29 7.00
N VAL A 83 -14.01 -7.49 8.30
CA VAL A 83 -12.96 -6.87 9.10
C VAL A 83 -12.09 -7.98 9.70
N ALA A 84 -10.79 -7.98 9.43
CA ALA A 84 -9.84 -8.87 10.09
C ALA A 84 -9.33 -8.24 11.37
N VAL A 85 -9.52 -8.94 12.50
CA VAL A 85 -8.93 -8.54 13.78
C VAL A 85 -7.77 -9.47 14.08
N VAL A 86 -6.57 -8.89 14.24
CA VAL A 86 -5.34 -9.63 14.48
C VAL A 86 -5.41 -10.35 15.83
N THR A 87 -5.09 -11.65 15.82
CA THR A 87 -5.03 -12.51 17.01
C THR A 87 -3.61 -12.90 17.38
N SER A 88 -2.66 -12.85 16.45
CA SER A 88 -1.24 -13.07 16.73
C SER A 88 -0.37 -12.37 15.69
N LEU A 89 0.77 -11.85 16.12
CA LEU A 89 1.78 -11.22 15.27
C LEU A 89 3.12 -11.95 15.40
N LYS A 90 3.74 -12.26 14.28
CA LYS A 90 5.16 -12.64 14.21
C LYS A 90 5.89 -11.71 13.26
N VAL A 91 7.14 -11.38 13.58
CA VAL A 91 7.98 -10.51 12.75
C VAL A 91 9.31 -11.20 12.49
N VAL A 92 9.75 -11.19 11.23
CA VAL A 92 11.07 -11.59 10.79
C VAL A 92 11.80 -10.34 10.33
N GLN A 93 13.04 -10.19 10.80
CA GLN A 93 13.92 -9.09 10.45
C GLN A 93 15.24 -9.64 9.91
N ASN A 94 15.69 -9.11 8.78
CA ASN A 94 16.94 -9.46 8.11
C ASN A 94 17.15 -10.98 7.95
N GLY A 95 16.09 -11.71 7.59
CA GLY A 95 16.11 -13.17 7.41
C GLY A 95 16.33 -13.98 8.70
N GLY A 96 16.23 -13.34 9.87
CA GLY A 96 16.39 -13.97 11.17
C GLY A 96 15.22 -14.90 11.56
N PRO A 97 15.29 -15.53 12.74
CA PRO A 97 14.18 -16.33 13.25
C PRO A 97 12.94 -15.44 13.57
N PRO A 98 11.70 -15.94 13.37
CA PRO A 98 10.50 -15.20 13.71
C PRO A 98 10.40 -14.87 15.20
N ILE A 99 10.11 -13.61 15.51
CA ILE A 99 9.87 -13.10 16.86
C ILE A 99 8.37 -12.96 17.05
N THR A 100 7.81 -13.55 18.11
CA THR A 100 6.39 -13.36 18.45
C THR A 100 6.23 -12.03 19.18
N MET A 101 5.30 -11.21 18.71
CA MET A 101 4.98 -9.91 19.29
C MET A 101 3.51 -9.89 19.73
N PRO A 102 3.14 -9.02 20.69
CA PRO A 102 1.75 -8.80 21.03
C PRO A 102 0.92 -8.41 19.80
N ALA A 103 -0.27 -8.99 19.64
CA ALA A 103 -1.19 -8.64 18.53
C ALA A 103 -1.56 -7.15 18.51
N SER A 104 -1.48 -6.47 19.66
CA SER A 104 -1.70 -5.03 19.77
C SER A 104 -0.62 -4.18 19.09
N GLU A 105 0.53 -4.77 18.76
CA GLU A 105 1.60 -4.08 18.02
C GLU A 105 1.45 -4.25 16.50
N ALA A 106 0.42 -4.96 16.02
CA ALA A 106 0.13 -5.03 14.59
C ALA A 106 -0.34 -3.65 14.08
N PRO A 107 0.17 -3.17 12.94
CA PRO A 107 -0.33 -1.93 12.36
C PRO A 107 -1.74 -2.14 11.83
N ALA A 108 -2.53 -1.06 11.82
CA ALA A 108 -3.85 -1.09 11.22
C ALA A 108 -3.78 -0.66 9.75
N PHE A 109 -4.29 -1.49 8.84
CA PHE A 109 -4.29 -1.25 7.40
C PHE A 109 -5.71 -1.17 6.85
N LEU A 110 -5.98 -0.11 6.10
CA LEU A 110 -7.07 -0.06 5.14
C LEU A 110 -6.49 -0.38 3.75
N GLY A 111 -6.45 -1.67 3.44
CA GLY A 111 -6.06 -2.17 2.13
C GLY A 111 -7.09 -1.80 1.07
N VAL A 112 -6.71 -0.91 0.15
CA VAL A 112 -7.59 -0.38 -0.90
C VAL A 112 -7.28 -0.91 -2.29
N GLY A 113 -6.21 -1.70 -2.48
CA GLY A 113 -5.83 -2.29 -3.76
C GLY A 113 -6.90 -3.23 -4.35
N GLU A 114 -7.04 -3.27 -5.69
CA GLU A 114 -8.01 -4.15 -6.37
C GLU A 114 -7.42 -5.51 -6.79
N ASN A 115 -6.25 -5.50 -7.42
CA ASN A 115 -5.57 -6.68 -7.97
C ASN A 115 -4.34 -7.07 -7.13
N THR A 116 -4.46 -6.98 -5.81
CA THR A 116 -3.42 -7.32 -4.83
C THR A 116 -3.70 -8.66 -4.16
N THR A 117 -2.70 -9.19 -3.45
CA THR A 117 -2.85 -10.42 -2.67
C THR A 117 -3.63 -10.14 -1.38
N GLY A 118 -4.59 -11.01 -1.06
CA GLY A 118 -5.35 -10.92 0.19
C GLY A 118 -6.72 -11.59 0.07
N PRO A 119 -7.16 -12.35 1.08
CA PRO A 119 -8.44 -13.07 1.02
C PRO A 119 -9.67 -12.18 1.32
N ILE A 120 -9.47 -10.91 1.68
CA ILE A 120 -10.51 -10.02 2.19
C ILE A 120 -10.74 -8.87 1.21
N PRO A 121 -11.96 -8.67 0.67
CA PRO A 121 -12.27 -7.53 -0.18
C PRO A 121 -12.10 -6.18 0.51
N SER A 122 -11.75 -5.13 -0.24
CA SER A 122 -11.57 -3.79 0.31
C SER A 122 -12.89 -3.26 0.86
N ALA A 123 -12.85 -2.68 2.06
CA ALA A 123 -14.02 -2.10 2.70
C ALA A 123 -14.65 -0.97 1.85
N VAL A 124 -13.86 -0.28 1.02
CA VAL A 124 -14.35 0.79 0.13
C VAL A 124 -15.38 0.25 -0.87
N LYS A 125 -15.20 -0.99 -1.38
CA LYS A 125 -16.15 -1.62 -2.32
C LYS A 125 -17.50 -1.94 -1.69
N ALA A 126 -17.58 -1.94 -0.35
CA ALA A 126 -18.83 -2.09 0.38
C ALA A 126 -19.56 -0.76 0.64
N LEU A 127 -19.00 0.38 0.21
CA LEU A 127 -19.70 1.65 0.24
C LEU A 127 -20.95 1.62 -0.66
N PRO A 128 -22.02 2.31 -0.27
CA PRO A 128 -23.26 2.34 -1.05
C PRO A 128 -23.10 3.09 -2.38
N ASP A 129 -23.98 2.75 -3.31
CA ASP A 129 -24.15 3.43 -4.59
C ASP A 129 -22.83 3.59 -5.37
N THR A 130 -22.52 4.82 -5.79
CA THR A 130 -21.34 5.12 -6.60
C THR A 130 -20.08 5.33 -5.78
N LEU A 131 -20.16 5.38 -4.44
CA LEU A 131 -19.00 5.64 -3.58
C LEU A 131 -17.99 4.48 -3.58
N GLY A 132 -18.43 3.26 -3.86
CA GLY A 132 -17.56 2.08 -3.94
C GLY A 132 -16.84 1.89 -5.28
N GLN A 133 -16.78 2.91 -6.14
CA GLN A 133 -16.17 2.80 -7.49
C GLN A 133 -14.65 2.98 -7.49
N GLY A 134 -14.11 3.62 -6.46
CA GLY A 134 -12.69 3.91 -6.34
C GLY A 134 -12.40 4.86 -5.19
N VAL A 135 -11.13 5.24 -5.08
CA VAL A 135 -10.64 6.18 -4.08
C VAL A 135 -9.55 7.06 -4.68
N LEU A 136 -9.68 8.37 -4.54
CA LEU A 136 -8.63 9.35 -4.80
C LEU A 136 -7.76 9.48 -3.55
N LEU A 137 -6.45 9.29 -3.69
CA LEU A 137 -5.47 9.60 -2.66
C LEU A 137 -4.81 10.93 -3.04
N ASN A 138 -5.17 12.02 -2.35
CA ASN A 138 -4.57 13.34 -2.55
C ASN A 138 -3.77 13.73 -1.31
N GLN A 139 -2.57 13.16 -1.15
CA GLN A 139 -1.72 13.43 0.01
C GLN A 139 -1.31 14.92 0.10
N PRO A 140 -0.93 15.62 -0.98
CA PRO A 140 -0.64 17.05 -0.91
C PRO A 140 -1.86 17.88 -0.50
N GLY A 141 -3.05 17.46 -0.89
CA GLY A 141 -4.33 18.06 -0.47
C GLY A 141 -4.77 17.65 0.94
N GLY A 142 -4.19 16.58 1.51
CA GLY A 142 -4.51 16.06 2.83
C GLY A 142 -5.86 15.36 2.93
N TYR A 143 -6.35 14.74 1.86
CA TYR A 143 -7.65 14.04 1.88
C TYR A 143 -7.69 12.80 0.99
N PHE A 144 -8.65 11.93 1.31
CA PHE A 144 -9.12 10.85 0.47
C PHE A 144 -10.55 11.15 0.01
N GLU A 145 -10.88 10.80 -1.23
CA GLU A 145 -12.23 10.99 -1.78
C GLU A 145 -12.73 9.71 -2.42
N PHE A 146 -13.91 9.25 -2.00
CA PHE A 146 -14.51 8.01 -2.46
C PHE A 146 -15.48 8.24 -3.61
N GLY A 147 -15.51 7.30 -4.55
CA GLY A 147 -16.45 7.31 -5.68
C GLY A 147 -15.74 7.43 -7.01
N ALA A 148 -16.38 8.08 -7.99
CA ALA A 148 -15.79 8.34 -9.29
C ALA A 148 -14.61 9.33 -9.18
N ASN A 149 -13.64 9.25 -10.09
CA ASN A 149 -12.52 10.21 -10.13
C ASN A 149 -13.07 11.64 -10.33
N PRO A 150 -12.87 12.56 -9.37
CA PRO A 150 -13.37 13.92 -9.48
C PRO A 150 -12.45 14.82 -10.33
N LEU A 151 -11.24 14.36 -10.68
CA LEU A 151 -10.23 15.13 -11.38
C LEU A 151 -10.21 14.83 -12.89
N PRO A 152 -9.69 15.76 -13.71
CA PRO A 152 -9.34 15.45 -15.10
C PRO A 152 -8.35 14.27 -15.10
N PRO A 153 -8.68 13.15 -15.76
CA PRO A 153 -7.84 11.97 -15.72
C PRO A 153 -6.51 12.25 -16.42
N GLY A 154 -5.40 12.00 -15.72
CA GLY A 154 -4.06 12.05 -16.30
C GLY A 154 -3.65 10.71 -16.91
N ILE A 155 -2.49 10.18 -16.51
CA ILE A 155 -1.96 8.92 -17.08
C ILE A 155 -2.59 7.73 -16.37
N SER A 156 -3.28 6.87 -17.14
CA SER A 156 -3.90 5.64 -16.64
C SER A 156 -2.98 4.42 -16.76
N VAL A 157 -2.80 3.72 -15.66
CA VAL A 157 -2.07 2.45 -15.53
C VAL A 157 -3.06 1.32 -15.23
N SER A 158 -3.32 0.46 -16.21
CA SER A 158 -4.22 -0.70 -16.06
C SER A 158 -3.55 -1.85 -15.30
N GLY A 159 -4.31 -2.60 -14.51
CA GLY A 159 -3.80 -3.73 -13.71
C GLY A 159 -3.29 -3.32 -12.33
N ALA A 160 -3.21 -2.02 -12.07
CA ALA A 160 -2.69 -1.45 -10.86
C ALA A 160 -3.57 -1.77 -9.63
N PRO A 161 -2.95 -1.92 -8.44
CA PRO A 161 -1.60 -1.47 -8.10
C PRO A 161 -0.44 -2.39 -8.49
N LEU A 162 -0.69 -3.62 -8.96
CA LEU A 162 0.35 -4.47 -9.58
C LEU A 162 0.38 -4.32 -11.10
N ALA A 163 1.35 -3.57 -11.62
CA ALA A 163 1.43 -3.29 -13.05
C ALA A 163 2.81 -3.62 -13.63
N THR A 164 2.85 -3.79 -14.95
CA THR A 164 4.11 -3.77 -15.69
C THR A 164 4.57 -2.33 -15.86
N LEU A 165 5.70 -1.96 -15.26
CA LEU A 165 6.30 -0.62 -15.34
C LEU A 165 7.71 -0.69 -15.90
N ASP A 166 8.16 0.36 -16.57
CA ASP A 166 9.56 0.53 -16.93
C ASP A 166 10.24 1.43 -15.89
N VAL A 167 11.29 0.91 -15.24
CA VAL A 167 12.03 1.62 -14.19
C VAL A 167 13.42 1.93 -14.72
N THR A 168 13.77 3.21 -14.75
CA THR A 168 15.10 3.67 -15.13
C THR A 168 15.80 4.28 -13.92
N ILE A 169 16.93 3.70 -13.52
CA ILE A 169 17.72 4.18 -12.39
C ILE A 169 19.09 4.62 -12.86
N GLY A 170 19.49 5.84 -12.52
CA GLY A 170 20.80 6.38 -12.85
C GLY A 170 21.26 7.41 -11.84
N GLY A 171 22.56 7.64 -11.75
CA GLY A 171 23.16 8.55 -10.78
C GLY A 171 24.65 8.32 -10.60
N ASN A 172 25.29 9.19 -9.83
CA ASN A 172 26.70 9.07 -9.44
C ASN A 172 27.69 8.83 -10.61
N GLY A 173 27.40 9.42 -11.79
CA GLY A 173 28.24 9.32 -12.99
C GLY A 173 28.17 7.97 -13.73
N GLN A 174 27.28 7.07 -13.33
CA GLN A 174 27.02 5.80 -14.02
C GLN A 174 25.98 5.97 -15.14
N ALA A 175 26.07 5.12 -16.17
CA ALA A 175 25.02 5.04 -17.17
C ALA A 175 23.71 4.53 -16.53
N PRO A 176 22.53 5.12 -16.85
CA PRO A 176 21.27 4.63 -16.33
C PRO A 176 20.97 3.20 -16.78
N VAL A 177 20.36 2.41 -15.90
CA VAL A 177 19.82 1.08 -16.18
C VAL A 177 18.31 1.19 -16.31
N THR A 178 17.76 0.73 -17.43
CA THR A 178 16.31 0.61 -17.62
C THR A 178 15.91 -0.86 -17.56
N THR A 179 14.96 -1.17 -16.69
CA THR A 179 14.43 -2.53 -16.48
C THR A 179 12.91 -2.52 -16.52
N THR A 180 12.32 -3.44 -17.27
CA THR A 180 10.89 -3.70 -17.23
C THR A 180 10.55 -4.56 -16.01
N ALA A 181 9.72 -4.03 -15.13
CA ALA A 181 9.24 -4.68 -13.91
C ALA A 181 7.83 -5.23 -14.15
N PRO A 182 7.64 -6.53 -14.38
CA PRO A 182 6.34 -7.11 -14.78
C PRO A 182 5.28 -7.14 -13.67
N SER A 183 5.69 -6.98 -12.41
CA SER A 183 4.82 -7.04 -11.23
C SER A 183 5.18 -5.95 -10.23
N ALA A 184 5.35 -4.71 -10.71
CA ALA A 184 5.67 -3.58 -9.86
C ALA A 184 4.46 -3.11 -9.05
N PHE A 185 4.68 -2.79 -7.78
CA PHE A 185 3.66 -2.26 -6.88
C PHE A 185 3.68 -0.72 -6.88
N ILE A 186 2.53 -0.11 -7.17
CA ILE A 186 2.27 1.31 -6.89
C ILE A 186 1.60 1.37 -5.51
N ASP A 187 2.40 1.62 -4.47
CA ASP A 187 2.04 1.24 -3.10
C ASP A 187 2.24 2.37 -2.08
N SER A 188 1.13 2.91 -1.58
CA SER A 188 1.13 3.93 -0.53
C SER A 188 1.47 3.39 0.86
N GLY A 189 1.37 2.08 1.09
CA GLY A 189 1.54 1.43 2.38
C GLY A 189 3.00 1.30 2.83
N VAL A 190 3.94 1.30 1.88
CA VAL A 190 5.38 1.29 2.16
C VAL A 190 5.96 2.71 1.98
N PRO A 191 6.51 3.36 3.02
CA PRO A 191 6.94 4.75 2.90
C PRO A 191 7.96 5.03 1.79
N PHE A 192 9.03 4.24 1.71
CA PHE A 192 10.21 4.55 0.88
C PHE A 192 10.40 3.63 -0.33
N GLY A 193 9.60 2.57 -0.47
CA GLY A 193 9.68 1.65 -1.61
C GLY A 193 10.86 0.68 -1.56
N TRP A 194 10.89 -0.22 -2.54
CA TRP A 194 11.87 -1.30 -2.69
C TRP A 194 12.38 -1.40 -4.13
N VAL A 195 13.69 -1.62 -4.27
CA VAL A 195 14.37 -1.71 -5.56
C VAL A 195 15.13 -3.04 -5.65
N PRO A 196 14.79 -3.92 -6.61
CA PRO A 196 15.56 -5.14 -6.84
C PRO A 196 17.01 -4.84 -7.25
N GLN A 197 17.95 -5.69 -6.84
CA GLN A 197 19.39 -5.46 -7.06
C GLN A 197 19.74 -5.23 -8.54
N ASP A 198 19.13 -5.98 -9.46
CA ASP A 198 19.41 -5.92 -10.90
C ASP A 198 18.89 -4.64 -11.57
N PHE A 199 18.17 -3.79 -10.85
CA PHE A 199 17.71 -2.48 -11.37
C PHE A 199 18.77 -1.40 -11.18
N LEU A 200 19.76 -1.65 -10.32
CA LEU A 200 20.77 -0.67 -9.96
C LEU A 200 22.01 -0.78 -10.86
N PRO A 201 22.55 0.35 -11.36
CA PRO A 201 23.79 0.35 -12.13
C PRO A 201 25.00 -0.23 -11.39
N SER A 202 25.01 -0.18 -10.05
CA SER A 202 26.17 -0.53 -9.22
C SER A 202 26.06 -1.87 -8.48
N GLY A 203 25.08 -2.73 -8.79
CA GLY A 203 25.01 -4.10 -8.27
C GLY A 203 25.03 -4.20 -6.74
N GLN A 204 24.22 -3.37 -6.06
CA GLN A 204 24.19 -3.30 -4.60
C GLN A 204 23.66 -4.58 -3.97
N GLN A 205 24.14 -4.88 -2.75
CA GLN A 205 23.68 -6.04 -1.99
C GLN A 205 22.29 -5.80 -1.40
N GLY A 206 21.46 -6.84 -1.32
CA GLY A 206 20.18 -6.79 -0.62
C GLY A 206 20.35 -6.39 0.85
N GLY A 207 19.40 -5.60 1.38
CA GLY A 207 19.47 -4.99 2.70
C GLY A 207 20.25 -3.66 2.75
N ALA A 208 20.84 -3.22 1.63
CA ALA A 208 21.35 -1.86 1.47
C ALA A 208 20.24 -0.88 1.08
N TYR A 209 20.62 0.37 0.78
CA TYR A 209 19.70 1.42 0.34
C TYR A 209 20.19 2.04 -0.95
N VAL A 210 19.25 2.46 -1.80
CA VAL A 210 19.58 3.22 -3.01
C VAL A 210 20.31 4.50 -2.60
N PRO A 211 21.47 4.84 -3.23
CA PRO A 211 22.27 5.99 -2.84
C PRO A 211 21.51 7.31 -2.98
N ALA A 212 21.70 8.21 -2.01
CA ALA A 212 21.30 9.60 -2.18
C ALA A 212 21.98 10.21 -3.42
N GLY A 213 21.22 10.96 -4.21
CA GLY A 213 21.64 11.54 -5.48
C GLY A 213 21.36 10.68 -6.70
N ASP A 214 21.03 9.40 -6.54
CA ASP A 214 20.49 8.60 -7.64
C ASP A 214 19.06 9.07 -7.98
N THR A 215 18.66 8.84 -9.22
CA THR A 215 17.34 9.15 -9.75
C THR A 215 16.62 7.86 -10.15
N ILE A 216 15.36 7.73 -9.75
CA ILE A 216 14.47 6.63 -10.10
C ILE A 216 13.35 7.23 -10.95
N THR A 217 13.33 6.90 -12.24
CA THR A 217 12.26 7.32 -13.16
C THR A 217 11.37 6.13 -13.48
N VAL A 218 10.08 6.24 -13.17
CA VAL A 218 9.09 5.20 -13.44
C VAL A 218 8.20 5.63 -14.59
N SER A 219 8.06 4.77 -15.58
CA SER A 219 7.29 5.03 -16.79
C SER A 219 6.32 3.88 -17.08
N TYR A 220 5.27 4.21 -17.82
CA TYR A 220 4.28 3.26 -18.32
C TYR A 220 4.05 3.53 -19.81
N ASN A 221 4.23 2.50 -20.65
CA ASN A 221 4.10 2.60 -22.11
C ASN A 221 4.88 3.79 -22.71
N GLY A 222 6.12 4.01 -22.24
CA GLY A 222 7.00 5.09 -22.70
C GLY A 222 6.64 6.49 -22.19
N THR A 223 5.63 6.64 -21.33
CA THR A 223 5.29 7.92 -20.68
C THR A 223 5.75 7.89 -19.23
N THR A 224 6.50 8.91 -18.81
CA THR A 224 6.94 9.05 -17.42
C THR A 224 5.76 9.32 -16.50
N LEU A 225 5.61 8.50 -15.45
CA LEU A 225 4.65 8.70 -14.38
C LEU A 225 5.21 9.65 -13.32
N PHE A 226 6.44 9.38 -12.87
CA PHE A 226 7.17 10.22 -11.93
C PHE A 226 8.68 10.00 -12.02
N THR A 227 9.43 10.96 -11.50
CA THR A 227 10.87 10.85 -11.25
C THR A 227 11.14 11.21 -9.80
N GLU A 228 11.77 10.31 -9.07
CA GLU A 228 12.30 10.53 -7.73
C GLU A 228 13.80 10.82 -7.81
N THR A 229 14.25 11.90 -7.18
CA THR A 229 15.66 12.04 -6.80
C THR A 229 15.79 11.57 -5.36
N VAL A 230 16.58 10.52 -5.15
CA VAL A 230 16.77 9.92 -3.83
C VAL A 230 17.51 10.91 -2.93
N THR A 231 16.92 11.27 -1.80
CA THR A 231 17.48 12.23 -0.84
C THR A 231 17.31 11.74 0.60
N GLY A 232 18.19 12.17 1.49
CA GLY A 232 18.16 11.78 2.91
C GLY A 232 19.23 10.76 3.27
N THR A 233 18.97 9.99 4.33
CA THR A 233 19.89 8.98 4.88
C THR A 233 19.11 7.74 5.34
N ALA A 234 19.73 6.57 5.26
CA ALA A 234 19.16 5.33 5.79
C ALA A 234 18.72 5.50 7.27
N PRO A 235 17.58 4.90 7.69
CA PRO A 235 16.74 3.97 6.93
C PRO A 235 15.63 4.65 6.08
N GLU A 236 15.64 5.97 5.91
CA GLU A 236 14.60 6.73 5.20
C GLU A 236 14.85 6.83 3.68
N LEU A 237 15.25 5.72 3.06
CA LEU A 237 15.60 5.62 1.64
C LEU A 237 14.96 4.37 1.03
N PRO A 238 14.77 4.31 -0.31
CA PRO A 238 14.36 3.07 -0.97
C PRO A 238 15.33 1.94 -0.64
N MET A 239 14.80 0.83 -0.16
CA MET A 239 15.62 -0.32 0.25
C MET A 239 15.96 -1.18 -0.97
N VAL A 240 17.20 -1.65 -1.04
CA VAL A 240 17.61 -2.64 -2.03
C VAL A 240 17.17 -4.02 -1.56
N VAL A 241 16.32 -4.68 -2.34
CA VAL A 241 15.77 -6.00 -2.03
C VAL A 241 16.31 -7.06 -2.99
N SER A 242 16.07 -8.34 -2.68
CA SER A 242 16.48 -9.44 -3.56
C SER A 242 15.79 -9.36 -4.92
N ASN A 243 16.38 -9.97 -5.96
CA ASN A 243 15.75 -10.03 -7.29
C ASN A 243 14.46 -10.87 -7.33
N THR A 244 14.13 -11.59 -6.25
CA THR A 244 12.85 -12.30 -6.11
C THR A 244 11.75 -11.42 -5.53
N ASP A 245 12.09 -10.29 -4.93
CA ASP A 245 11.13 -9.30 -4.47
C ASP A 245 10.75 -8.36 -5.63
N PRO A 246 9.48 -7.92 -5.72
CA PRO A 246 9.06 -6.98 -6.75
C PRO A 246 9.59 -5.57 -6.49
N PHE A 247 9.72 -4.78 -7.55
CA PHE A 247 9.85 -3.33 -7.41
C PHE A 247 8.59 -2.76 -6.75
N ASN A 248 8.78 -1.86 -5.80
CA ASN A 248 7.71 -1.17 -5.09
C ASN A 248 8.01 0.32 -5.07
N THR A 249 7.10 1.16 -5.58
CA THR A 249 7.31 2.62 -5.66
C THR A 249 7.43 3.30 -4.31
N GLY A 250 6.90 2.66 -3.27
CA GLY A 250 6.59 3.28 -2.01
C GLY A 250 5.62 4.47 -2.15
N GLY A 251 5.58 5.29 -1.09
CA GLY A 251 4.70 6.44 -0.97
C GLY A 251 5.11 7.64 -1.84
N TYR A 252 6.32 7.67 -2.40
CA TYR A 252 6.83 8.83 -3.14
C TYR A 252 5.87 9.38 -4.20
N PRO A 253 5.34 8.61 -5.16
CA PRO A 253 4.43 9.15 -6.19
C PRO A 253 3.20 9.83 -5.60
N PHE A 254 2.67 9.34 -4.47
CA PHE A 254 1.51 9.93 -3.80
C PHE A 254 1.83 11.28 -3.15
N THR A 255 3.09 11.57 -2.86
CA THR A 255 3.52 12.89 -2.36
C THR A 255 3.63 13.95 -3.46
N GLN A 256 3.66 13.53 -4.73
CA GLN A 256 3.82 14.43 -5.87
C GLN A 256 2.49 15.00 -6.37
N GLY A 257 1.41 14.25 -6.20
CA GLY A 257 0.09 14.63 -6.69
C GLY A 257 -0.99 13.61 -6.36
N PRO A 258 -2.24 13.92 -6.73
CA PRO A 258 -3.36 13.01 -6.56
C PRO A 258 -3.23 11.76 -7.45
N ILE A 259 -3.50 10.59 -6.85
CA ILE A 259 -3.57 9.32 -7.58
C ILE A 259 -4.91 8.67 -7.28
N TYR A 260 -5.70 8.44 -8.33
CA TYR A 260 -6.99 7.77 -8.23
C TYR A 260 -6.84 6.28 -8.48
N LEU A 261 -7.36 5.45 -7.57
CA LEU A 261 -7.51 4.01 -7.75
C LEU A 261 -8.96 3.67 -8.09
N SER A 262 -9.17 3.17 -9.30
CA SER A 262 -10.44 2.59 -9.74
C SER A 262 -10.50 1.11 -9.46
N TYR A 263 -11.67 0.63 -8.99
CA TYR A 263 -12.00 -0.79 -8.92
C TYR A 263 -12.47 -1.39 -10.25
N SER A 264 -12.39 -0.63 -11.35
CA SER A 264 -12.77 -1.08 -12.69
C SER A 264 -11.54 -1.27 -13.59
N PRO A 265 -11.48 -2.34 -14.41
CA PRO A 265 -12.34 -3.52 -14.36
C PRO A 265 -12.17 -4.30 -13.05
N SER A 266 -13.23 -4.95 -12.57
CA SER A 266 -13.19 -5.74 -11.33
C SER A 266 -12.12 -6.83 -11.40
N GLY A 267 -11.36 -6.99 -10.31
CA GLY A 267 -10.25 -7.93 -10.19
C GLY A 267 -8.97 -7.50 -10.90
N THR A 268 -8.94 -6.33 -11.54
CA THR A 268 -7.76 -5.81 -12.25
C THR A 268 -7.41 -4.40 -11.78
N GLY A 269 -8.41 -3.53 -11.65
CA GLY A 269 -8.22 -2.15 -11.23
C GLY A 269 -7.44 -1.30 -12.25
N THR A 270 -7.48 0.02 -12.02
CA THR A 270 -6.72 1.01 -12.78
C THR A 270 -6.28 2.11 -11.82
N MET A 271 -5.02 2.53 -11.90
CA MET A 271 -4.57 3.74 -11.22
C MET A 271 -4.41 4.88 -12.22
N VAL A 272 -4.79 6.09 -11.84
CA VAL A 272 -4.67 7.28 -12.67
C VAL A 272 -3.85 8.31 -11.91
N PHE A 273 -2.77 8.76 -12.54
CA PHE A 273 -1.91 9.85 -12.04
C PHE A 273 -2.50 11.16 -12.53
N ASP A 274 -3.28 11.83 -11.70
CA ASP A 274 -4.06 13.02 -12.05
C ASP A 274 -3.24 14.31 -11.96
N THR A 275 -3.73 15.37 -12.59
CA THR A 275 -3.08 16.70 -12.68
C THR A 275 -4.03 17.84 -12.34
#